data_AF-A0A935XAP2-F1
#
_entry.id   AF-A0A935XAP2-F1
#
_cell.length_a   1.000
_cell.length_b   1.000
_cell.length_c   1.000
_cell.angle_alpha   90.00
_cell.angle_beta   90.00
_cell.angle_gamma   90.00
#
_symmetry.space_group_name_H-M   'P 1'
#
loop_
_entity.id
_entity.type
_entity.pdbx_description
1 polymer ?
#
loop_
_entity_poly.entity_id
_entity_poly.type
_entity_poly.pdbx_seq_one_letter_code
_entity_poly.pdbx_strand_id
1 'polypeptide(L)'
;MPQYIEWDPAFRSGYEILDIQHETLLRQCNRLADLCSSQKGGTDEAAFDDAMSRLRAMAREHFVAEASLLGEERDGHRGDHCPEAEEFEYLMGEVATASNFDRPELQRFLAVWWLGHIRGMAG
;
A
#
# COMPACT_ATOMS: atom_id res chain seq x y z
N MET A 1 0.09 -19.07 -1.09
CA MET A 1 -0.15 -18.54 -2.45
C MET A 1 -0.36 -17.03 -2.33
N PRO A 2 0.14 -16.23 -3.27
CA PRO A 2 -0.09 -14.77 -3.27
C PRO A 2 -1.57 -14.42 -3.39
N GLN A 3 -1.94 -13.22 -2.94
CA GLN A 3 -3.31 -12.71 -2.97
C GLN A 3 -3.47 -11.63 -4.04
N TYR A 4 -4.52 -11.75 -4.85
CA TYR A 4 -4.89 -10.77 -5.85
C TYR A 4 -6.16 -10.06 -5.41
N ILE A 5 -6.17 -8.74 -5.53
CA ILE A 5 -7.29 -7.89 -5.15
C ILE A 5 -7.62 -7.01 -6.33
N GLU A 6 -8.78 -7.23 -6.91
CA GLU A 6 -9.30 -6.40 -7.97
C GLU A 6 -9.99 -5.17 -7.38
N TRP A 7 -9.94 -4.06 -8.11
CA TRP A 7 -10.71 -2.87 -7.76
C TRP A 7 -12.20 -3.14 -7.93
N ASP A 8 -12.98 -2.69 -6.95
CA ASP A 8 -14.44 -2.76 -6.95
C ASP A 8 -14.98 -1.32 -6.84
N PRO A 9 -15.96 -0.91 -7.66
CA PRO A 9 -16.63 0.39 -7.50
C PRO A 9 -17.21 0.65 -6.09
N ALA A 10 -17.46 -0.39 -5.29
CA ALA A 10 -17.86 -0.28 -3.90
C ALA A 10 -16.76 0.29 -2.97
N PHE A 11 -15.52 0.40 -3.45
CA PHE A 11 -14.37 0.96 -2.71
C PHE A 11 -14.21 2.47 -2.90
N ARG A 12 -15.12 3.12 -3.65
CA ARG A 12 -15.04 4.56 -3.88
C ARG A 12 -15.21 5.33 -2.58
N SER A 13 -14.36 6.33 -2.37
CA SER A 13 -14.41 7.25 -1.22
C SER A 13 -15.19 8.54 -1.48
N GLY A 14 -15.66 8.73 -2.72
CA GLY A 14 -16.30 9.97 -3.17
C GLY A 14 -15.30 11.03 -3.64
N TYR A 15 -13.99 10.79 -3.51
CA TYR A 15 -12.93 11.66 -4.01
C TYR A 15 -12.19 10.99 -5.17
N GLU A 16 -12.40 11.48 -6.41
CA GLU A 16 -11.86 10.87 -7.63
C GLU A 16 -10.34 10.65 -7.58
N ILE A 17 -9.60 11.59 -7.01
CA ILE A 17 -8.14 11.46 -6.87
C ILE A 17 -7.73 10.33 -5.92
N LEU A 18 -8.45 10.13 -4.82
CA LEU A 18 -8.19 9.04 -3.88
C LEU A 18 -8.58 7.70 -4.50
N ASP A 19 -9.69 7.64 -5.24
CA ASP A 19 -10.10 6.42 -5.94
C ASP A 19 -9.05 5.95 -6.96
N ILE A 20 -8.47 6.88 -7.73
CA ILE A 20 -7.37 6.58 -8.66
C ILE A 20 -6.13 6.07 -7.92
N GLN A 21 -5.80 6.67 -6.77
CA GLN A 21 -4.66 6.25 -5.95
C GLN A 21 -4.90 4.85 -5.35
N HIS A 22 -6.08 4.59 -4.78
CA HIS A 22 -6.47 3.28 -4.25
C HIS A 22 -6.38 2.19 -5.31
N GLU A 23 -6.94 2.42 -6.51
CA GLU A 23 -6.87 1.46 -7.61
C GLU A 23 -5.40 1.17 -7.98
N THR A 24 -4.56 2.19 -7.99
CA THR A 24 -3.14 2.06 -8.34
C THR A 24 -2.36 1.31 -7.26
N LEU A 25 -2.66 1.54 -5.97
CA LEU A 25 -2.08 0.80 -4.84
C LEU A 25 -2.44 -0.69 -4.90
N LEU A 26 -3.70 -1.04 -5.20
CA LEU A 26 -4.12 -2.44 -5.37
C LEU A 26 -3.42 -3.09 -6.57
N ARG A 27 -3.30 -2.39 -7.70
CA ARG A 27 -2.51 -2.87 -8.85
C ARG A 27 -1.05 -3.14 -8.46
N GLN A 28 -0.45 -2.30 -7.64
CA GLN A 28 0.91 -2.50 -7.16
C GLN A 28 1.03 -3.71 -6.21
N CYS A 29 0.01 -3.98 -5.39
CA CYS A 29 -0.05 -5.20 -4.58
C CYS A 29 -0.17 -6.47 -5.44
N ASN A 30 -0.94 -6.41 -6.53
CA ASN A 30 -1.05 -7.52 -7.49
C ASN A 30 0.26 -7.73 -8.27
N ARG A 31 1.01 -6.66 -8.56
CA ARG A 31 2.35 -6.76 -9.15
C ARG A 31 3.32 -7.51 -8.23
N LEU A 32 3.27 -7.27 -6.93
CA LEU A 32 4.04 -8.05 -5.96
C LEU A 32 3.62 -9.53 -5.98
N ALA A 33 2.32 -9.82 -6.17
CA ALA A 33 1.80 -11.18 -6.26
C ALA A 33 2.36 -11.95 -7.48
N ASP A 34 2.47 -11.28 -8.64
CA ASP A 34 3.08 -11.85 -9.84
C ASP A 34 4.54 -12.24 -9.58
N LEU A 35 5.29 -11.35 -8.92
CA LEU A 35 6.71 -11.54 -8.60
C LEU A 35 6.95 -12.61 -7.54
N CYS A 36 5.95 -12.91 -6.69
CA CYS A 36 5.98 -14.08 -5.81
C CYS A 36 5.67 -15.39 -6.53
N SER A 37 4.96 -15.34 -7.66
CA SER A 37 4.50 -16.52 -8.40
C SER A 37 5.50 -16.98 -9.48
N SER A 38 6.46 -16.13 -9.85
CA SER A 38 7.49 -16.44 -10.84
C SER A 38 8.60 -17.31 -10.24
N GLN A 39 8.93 -18.41 -10.92
CA GLN A 39 9.96 -19.36 -10.49
C GLN A 39 11.40 -18.95 -10.92
N LYS A 40 11.63 -17.71 -11.38
CA LYS A 40 12.92 -17.28 -11.94
C LYS A 40 13.78 -16.63 -10.85
N GLY A 41 14.43 -17.48 -10.04
CA GLY A 41 15.35 -17.05 -8.98
C GLY A 41 16.40 -16.03 -9.44
N GLY A 42 16.76 -15.10 -8.55
CA GLY A 42 17.78 -14.05 -8.75
C GLY A 42 17.23 -12.73 -9.29
N THR A 43 16.59 -12.72 -10.46
CA THR A 43 16.04 -11.49 -11.07
C THR A 43 14.73 -11.04 -10.41
N ASP A 44 13.93 -12.01 -9.94
CA ASP A 44 12.63 -11.74 -9.32
C ASP A 44 12.77 -11.12 -7.91
N GLU A 45 13.94 -11.22 -7.28
CA GLU A 45 14.19 -10.63 -5.95
C GLU A 45 14.42 -9.12 -6.06
N ALA A 46 15.34 -8.68 -6.92
CA ALA A 46 15.55 -7.25 -7.17
C ALA A 46 14.27 -6.58 -7.73
N ALA A 47 13.50 -7.29 -8.56
CA ALA A 47 12.23 -6.78 -9.06
C ALA A 47 11.16 -6.65 -7.96
N PHE A 48 11.15 -7.56 -6.99
CA PHE A 48 10.27 -7.49 -5.83
C PHE A 48 10.64 -6.31 -4.93
N ASP A 49 11.92 -6.09 -4.68
CA ASP A 49 12.39 -4.96 -3.87
C ASP A 49 12.10 -3.61 -4.54
N ASP A 50 12.27 -3.48 -5.86
CA ASP A 50 11.87 -2.28 -6.61
C ASP A 50 10.37 -2.04 -6.52
N ALA A 51 9.56 -3.11 -6.70
CA ALA A 51 8.11 -3.01 -6.55
C ALA A 51 7.69 -2.62 -5.13
N MET A 52 8.41 -3.08 -4.11
CA MET A 52 8.17 -2.72 -2.72
C MET A 52 8.51 -1.25 -2.46
N SER A 53 9.64 -0.76 -2.97
CA SER A 53 10.04 0.64 -2.88
C SER A 53 9.01 1.57 -3.53
N ARG A 54 8.50 1.19 -4.70
CA ARG A 54 7.40 1.91 -5.37
C ARG A 54 6.13 1.95 -4.54
N LEU A 55 5.73 0.83 -3.93
CA LEU A 55 4.57 0.79 -3.06
C LEU A 55 4.70 1.77 -1.89
N ARG A 56 5.88 1.84 -1.26
CA ARG A 56 6.15 2.81 -0.18
C ARG A 56 6.05 4.26 -0.65
N ALA A 57 6.62 4.57 -1.82
CA ALA A 57 6.53 5.92 -2.39
C ALA A 57 5.07 6.32 -2.66
N MET A 58 4.29 5.41 -3.27
CA MET A 58 2.87 5.63 -3.53
C MET A 58 2.06 5.81 -2.24
N ALA A 59 2.37 5.03 -1.19
CA ALA A 59 1.73 5.16 0.12
C ALA A 59 1.91 6.56 0.71
N ARG A 60 3.14 7.08 0.68
CA ARG A 60 3.45 8.44 1.16
C ARG A 60 2.69 9.51 0.40
N GLU A 61 2.66 9.41 -0.94
CA GLU A 61 1.89 10.34 -1.78
C GLU A 61 0.38 10.28 -1.50
N HIS A 62 -0.14 9.08 -1.25
CA HIS A 62 -1.53 8.85 -0.94
C HIS A 62 -1.95 9.47 0.40
N PHE A 63 -1.22 9.21 1.49
CA PHE A 63 -1.54 9.79 2.79
C PHE A 63 -1.46 11.32 2.81
N VAL A 64 -0.54 11.91 2.04
CA VAL A 64 -0.48 13.38 1.85
C VAL A 64 -1.75 13.90 1.16
N ALA A 65 -2.25 13.17 0.16
CA ALA A 65 -3.48 13.53 -0.54
C ALA A 65 -4.71 13.39 0.36
N GLU A 66 -4.79 12.31 1.15
CA GLU A 66 -5.86 12.10 2.15
C GLU A 66 -5.89 13.23 3.18
N ALA A 67 -4.77 13.53 3.83
CA ALA A 67 -4.68 14.59 4.83
C ALA A 67 -5.09 15.96 4.26
N SER A 68 -4.73 16.23 3.00
CA SER A 68 -5.09 17.46 2.30
C SER A 68 -6.60 17.56 2.01
N LEU A 69 -7.26 16.44 1.66
CA LEU A 69 -8.66 16.42 1.25
C LEU A 69 -9.63 16.31 2.43
N LEU A 70 -9.26 15.55 3.46
CA LEU A 70 -10.06 15.33 4.65
C LEU A 70 -9.94 16.48 5.67
N GLY A 71 -9.04 17.44 5.41
CA GLY A 71 -8.86 18.61 6.26
C GLY A 71 -8.18 18.29 7.59
N GLU A 72 -7.44 17.17 7.66
CA GLU A 72 -6.62 16.80 8.81
C GLU A 72 -5.36 17.68 8.96
N GLU A 73 -5.08 18.55 7.97
CA GLU A 73 -4.18 19.72 8.07
C GLU A 73 -4.66 20.80 9.09
N ARG A 74 -5.62 20.49 9.96
CA ARG A 74 -6.19 21.41 10.97
C ARG A 74 -5.47 21.33 12.31
N ASP A 75 -4.17 21.60 12.34
CA ASP A 75 -3.51 22.26 13.50
C ASP A 75 -2.02 22.54 13.27
N GLY A 76 -1.69 23.39 12.29
CA GLY A 76 -0.41 24.13 12.24
C GLY A 76 0.89 23.31 12.13
N HIS A 77 0.85 21.98 12.20
CA HIS A 77 1.92 21.06 11.84
C HIS A 77 1.69 20.67 10.39
N ARG A 78 2.26 21.48 9.50
CA ARG A 78 2.50 21.09 8.12
C ARG A 78 3.20 19.72 8.12
N GLY A 79 2.47 18.66 7.79
CA GLY A 79 3.03 17.49 7.11
C GLY A 79 3.77 16.40 7.88
N ASP A 80 3.75 16.30 9.21
CA ASP A 80 4.57 15.27 9.91
C ASP A 80 3.82 14.13 10.61
N HIS A 81 2.52 14.26 10.90
CA HIS A 81 1.80 13.26 11.71
C HIS A 81 0.48 12.81 11.05
N CYS A 82 0.57 11.78 10.21
CA CYS A 82 -0.58 10.98 9.78
C CYS A 82 -0.45 9.60 10.45
N PRO A 83 -1.31 9.24 11.41
CA PRO A 83 -1.19 7.99 12.17
C PRO A 83 -1.12 6.74 11.28
N GLU A 84 -1.89 6.72 10.19
CA GLU A 84 -1.90 5.60 9.23
C GLU A 84 -0.62 5.55 8.39
N ALA A 85 -0.04 6.71 8.04
CA ALA A 85 1.26 6.77 7.39
C ALA A 85 2.40 6.31 8.32
N GLU A 86 2.36 6.69 9.60
CA GLU A 86 3.32 6.25 10.61
C GLU A 86 3.20 4.75 10.88
N GLU A 87 1.98 4.24 10.99
CA GLU A 87 1.71 2.81 11.13
C GLU A 87 2.25 2.05 9.92
N PHE A 88 1.96 2.52 8.70
CA PHE A 88 2.44 1.89 7.48
C PHE A 88 3.98 1.91 7.40
N GLU A 89 4.63 3.04 7.72
CA GLU A 89 6.09 3.12 7.72
C GLU A 89 6.74 2.24 8.80
N TYR A 90 6.15 2.18 9.99
CA TYR A 90 6.59 1.25 11.05
C TYR A 90 6.43 -0.20 10.61
N LEU A 91 5.27 -0.57 10.05
CA LEU A 91 5.01 -1.90 9.51
C LEU A 91 6.05 -2.25 8.45
N MET A 92 6.33 -1.33 7.54
CA MET A 92 7.29 -1.52 6.46
C MET A 92 8.75 -1.55 6.92
N GLY A 93 9.10 -0.83 7.99
CA GLY A 93 10.47 -0.78 8.54
C GLY A 93 10.82 -1.94 9.46
N GLU A 94 9.89 -2.33 10.34
CA GLU A 94 10.18 -3.21 11.48
C GLU A 94 9.52 -4.59 11.35
N VAL A 95 8.37 -4.68 10.69
CA VAL A 95 7.54 -5.90 10.65
C VAL A 95 7.72 -6.64 9.34
N ALA A 96 7.59 -5.96 8.21
CA ALA A 96 7.66 -6.45 6.84
C ALA A 96 9.10 -6.64 6.33
N THR A 97 9.96 -7.25 7.15
CA THR A 97 11.37 -7.51 6.80
C THR A 97 11.56 -8.96 6.36
N ALA A 98 12.60 -9.21 5.56
CA ALA A 98 12.96 -10.55 5.10
C ALA A 98 13.34 -11.52 6.23
N SER A 99 13.55 -11.02 7.46
CA SER A 99 13.76 -11.85 8.65
C SER A 99 12.46 -12.36 9.27
N ASN A 100 11.34 -11.68 9.01
CA ASN A 100 10.05 -11.96 9.64
C ASN A 100 9.05 -12.64 8.70
N PHE A 101 9.19 -12.44 7.39
CA PHE A 101 8.26 -12.96 6.38
C PHE A 101 8.98 -13.45 5.13
N ASP A 102 8.47 -14.52 4.53
CA ASP A 102 8.76 -14.80 3.13
C ASP A 102 8.03 -13.80 2.20
N ARG A 103 8.48 -13.68 0.95
CA ARG A 103 7.91 -12.73 -0.02
C ARG A 103 6.39 -12.95 -0.22
N PRO A 104 5.88 -14.18 -0.43
CA PRO A 104 4.45 -14.44 -0.49
C PRO A 104 3.65 -14.05 0.76
N GLU A 105 4.22 -14.22 1.96
CA GLU A 105 3.59 -13.82 3.23
C GLU A 105 3.50 -12.31 3.35
N LEU A 106 4.61 -11.63 3.07
CA LEU A 106 4.67 -10.18 3.05
C LEU A 106 3.68 -9.59 2.03
N GLN A 107 3.64 -10.15 0.82
CA GLN A 107 2.70 -9.74 -0.21
C GLN A 107 1.24 -9.87 0.26
N ARG A 108 0.88 -10.99 0.88
CA ARG A 108 -0.47 -11.21 1.42
C ARG A 108 -0.82 -10.21 2.50
N PHE A 109 0.10 -9.96 3.42
CA PHE A 109 -0.08 -8.99 4.49
C PHE A 109 -0.41 -7.61 3.91
N LEU A 110 0.40 -7.14 2.96
CA LEU A 110 0.21 -5.83 2.33
C LEU A 110 -1.11 -5.73 1.56
N ALA A 111 -1.47 -6.78 0.82
CA ALA A 111 -2.73 -6.81 0.09
C ALA A 111 -3.94 -6.68 1.04
N VAL A 112 -3.93 -7.42 2.16
CA VAL A 112 -5.00 -7.36 3.17
C VAL A 112 -5.03 -6.00 3.87
N TRP A 113 -3.87 -5.46 4.24
CA TRP A 113 -3.77 -4.15 4.90
C TRP A 113 -4.35 -3.04 4.03
N TRP A 114 -3.92 -2.95 2.76
CA TRP A 114 -4.42 -1.94 1.82
C TRP A 114 -5.92 -2.09 1.54
N LEU A 115 -6.42 -3.32 1.40
CA LEU A 115 -7.86 -3.54 1.26
C LEU A 115 -8.64 -3.09 2.49
N GLY A 116 -8.08 -3.29 3.70
CA GLY A 116 -8.65 -2.82 4.95
C GLY A 116 -8.74 -1.29 4.99
N HIS A 117 -7.63 -0.60 4.72
CA HIS A 117 -7.54 0.86 4.62
C HIS A 117 -8.58 1.43 3.64
N ILE A 118 -8.55 0.94 2.40
CA ILE A 118 -9.43 1.40 1.32
C ILE A 118 -10.91 1.20 1.68
N ARG A 119 -11.27 0.06 2.28
CA ARG A 119 -12.66 -0.20 2.69
C ARG A 119 -13.10 0.68 3.87
N GLY A 120 -12.19 1.08 4.74
CA GLY A 120 -12.48 2.04 5.82
C GLY A 120 -12.87 3.42 5.29
N MET A 121 -12.37 3.75 4.10
CA MET A 121 -12.58 5.04 3.42
C MET A 121 -13.76 5.06 2.44
N ALA A 122 -14.41 3.93 2.19
CA ALA A 122 -15.53 3.85 1.25
C ALA A 122 -16.81 4.50 1.83
N GLY A 123 -17.47 5.35 1.05
CA GLY A 123 -18.65 6.12 1.52
C GLY A 123 -19.29 7.02 0.48
#